data_AF-A0A3D4YF94-F1
#
_entry.id   AF-A0A3D4YF94-F1
#
_cell.length_a   1.000
_cell.length_b   1.000
_cell.length_c   1.000
_cell.angle_alpha   90.00
_cell.angle_beta   90.00
_cell.angle_gamma   90.00
#
_symmetry.space_group_name_H-M   'P 1'
#
loop_
_entity.id
_entity.type
_entity.pdbx_description
1 polymer ?
#
loop_
_entity_poly.entity_id
_entity_poly.type
_entity_poly.pdbx_seq_one_letter_code
_entity_poly.pdbx_strand_id
1 'polypeptide(L)'
;MKISNTPLTALIHQRLKYLSKRSEILTGNIARADIPGAKRREIRPFRELATQQTMKFLNQDTLHEEQCTLDISQKDIQTENREIEREMEIMEMNHNSLNHQALLDIVSNFYKLYKYAISRSG
;
A
#
# COMPACT_ATOMS: atom_id res chain seq x y z
N MET A 1 -0.42 13.06 -23.50
CA MET A 1 -0.05 11.71 -23.04
C MET A 1 -0.36 11.63 -21.54
N LYS A 2 -1.44 10.94 -21.12
CA LYS A 2 -1.82 10.84 -19.70
C LYS A 2 -0.89 9.84 -19.00
N ILE A 3 0.20 10.33 -18.39
CA ILE A 3 1.17 9.49 -17.63
C ILE A 3 0.53 8.83 -16.41
N SER A 4 -0.64 9.34 -15.99
CA SER A 4 -1.44 8.86 -14.87
C SER A 4 -1.88 7.39 -14.98
N ASN A 5 -1.84 6.79 -16.18
CA ASN A 5 -2.40 5.47 -16.44
C ASN A 5 -1.34 4.41 -16.79
N THR A 6 -0.09 4.56 -16.31
CA THR A 6 0.91 3.49 -16.49
C THR A 6 0.72 2.37 -15.46
N PRO A 7 1.07 1.11 -15.78
CA PRO A 7 1.05 0.01 -14.81
C PRO A 7 1.90 0.28 -13.56
N LEU A 8 3.02 0.99 -13.74
CA LEU A 8 3.90 1.38 -12.64
C LEU A 8 3.22 2.39 -11.70
N THR A 9 2.58 3.44 -12.24
CA THR A 9 1.85 4.42 -11.42
C THR A 9 0.67 3.78 -10.69
N ALA A 10 -0.01 2.82 -11.30
CA ALA A 10 -1.05 2.04 -10.65
C ALA A 10 -0.48 1.22 -9.48
N LEU A 11 0.62 0.50 -9.68
CA LEU A 11 1.25 -0.32 -8.63
C LEU A 11 1.76 0.52 -7.46
N ILE A 12 2.33 1.69 -7.75
CA ILE A 12 2.74 2.67 -6.73
C ILE A 12 1.54 3.14 -5.92
N HIS A 13 0.44 3.52 -6.59
CA HIS A 13 -0.77 3.95 -5.91
C HIS A 13 -1.33 2.85 -5.01
N GLN A 14 -1.42 1.61 -5.53
CA GLN A 14 -1.86 0.45 -4.77
C GLN A 14 -0.97 0.22 -3.53
N ARG A 15 0.36 0.36 -3.68
CA ARG A 15 1.30 0.21 -2.58
C ARG A 15 1.16 1.32 -1.53
N LEU A 16 0.96 2.57 -1.94
CA LEU A 16 0.68 3.68 -1.01
C LEU A 16 -0.61 3.42 -0.22
N LYS A 17 -1.68 3.00 -0.90
CA LYS A 17 -2.96 2.66 -0.25
C LYS A 17 -2.80 1.49 0.74
N TYR A 18 -2.02 0.48 0.38
CA TYR A 18 -1.64 -0.61 1.28
C TYR A 18 -0.94 -0.13 2.55
N LEU A 19 0.11 0.69 2.39
CA LEU A 19 0.87 1.20 3.53
C LEU A 19 -0.01 2.09 4.42
N SER A 20 -0.86 2.94 3.84
CA SER A 20 -1.81 3.76 4.59
C SER A 20 -2.79 2.90 5.41
N LYS A 21 -3.35 1.84 4.80
CA LYS A 21 -4.28 0.96 5.51
C LYS A 21 -3.56 0.16 6.60
N ARG A 22 -2.31 -0.27 6.35
CA ARG A 22 -1.51 -0.98 7.33
C ARG A 22 -1.23 -0.11 8.55
N SER A 23 -0.95 1.18 8.38
CA SER A 23 -0.81 2.13 9.50
C SER A 23 -2.07 2.19 10.37
N GLU A 24 -3.26 2.17 9.77
CA GLU A 24 -4.53 2.14 10.51
C GLU A 24 -4.66 0.89 11.37
N ILE A 25 -4.30 -0.29 10.82
CA ILE A 25 -4.34 -1.56 11.54
C ILE A 25 -3.32 -1.58 12.69
N LEU A 26 -2.08 -1.16 12.44
CA LEU A 26 -1.03 -1.09 13.46
C LEU A 26 -1.43 -0.12 14.59
N THR A 27 -2.01 1.03 14.26
CA THR A 27 -2.54 1.97 15.26
C THR A 27 -3.63 1.32 16.12
N GLY A 28 -4.53 0.57 15.49
CA GLY A 28 -5.55 -0.21 16.19
C GLY A 28 -4.98 -1.31 17.08
N ASN A 29 -3.88 -1.96 16.68
CA ASN A 29 -3.18 -2.92 17.52
C ASN A 29 -2.55 -2.21 18.73
N ILE A 30 -1.81 -1.11 18.52
CA ILE A 30 -1.18 -0.34 19.61
C ILE A 30 -2.21 0.11 20.65
N ALA A 31 -3.38 0.57 20.21
CA ALA A 31 -4.48 0.97 21.10
C ALA A 31 -5.06 -0.20 21.91
N ARG A 32 -4.96 -1.43 21.39
CA ARG A 32 -5.44 -2.66 22.03
C ARG A 32 -4.35 -3.45 22.75
N ALA A 33 -3.11 -2.96 22.76
CA ALA A 33 -1.98 -3.68 23.34
C ALA A 33 -2.12 -3.96 24.84
N ASP A 34 -2.84 -3.11 25.58
CA ASP A 34 -3.09 -3.31 27.00
C ASP A 34 -4.27 -4.28 27.30
N ILE A 35 -4.98 -4.76 26.27
CA ILE A 35 -6.14 -5.64 26.44
C ILE A 35 -5.65 -7.09 26.51
N PRO A 36 -5.82 -7.80 27.65
CA PRO A 36 -5.37 -9.18 27.79
C PRO A 36 -6.04 -10.09 26.75
N GLY A 37 -5.26 -10.95 26.10
CA GLY A 37 -5.75 -11.88 25.08
C GLY A 37 -6.19 -11.22 23.77
N ALA A 38 -5.92 -9.92 23.58
CA ALA A 38 -6.17 -9.28 22.29
C ALA A 38 -5.24 -9.85 21.22
N LYS A 39 -5.86 -10.43 20.19
CA LYS A 39 -5.14 -10.93 19.03
C LYS A 39 -4.74 -9.80 18.07
N ARG A 40 -3.51 -9.89 17.58
CA ARG A 40 -2.94 -9.01 16.56
C ARG A 40 -3.71 -9.12 15.25
N ARG A 41 -3.92 -7.98 14.58
CA ARG A 41 -4.46 -7.92 13.23
C ARG A 41 -3.38 -7.46 12.27
N GLU A 42 -3.36 -8.00 11.06
CA GLU A 42 -2.40 -7.63 10.03
C GLU A 42 -3.07 -7.73 8.66
N ILE A 43 -2.60 -6.93 7.70
CA ILE A 43 -3.07 -7.03 6.33
C ILE A 43 -2.23 -8.09 5.61
N ARG A 44 -2.86 -8.92 4.79
CA ARG A 44 -2.14 -9.88 3.93
C ARG A 44 -0.95 -9.24 3.22
N PRO A 45 0.14 -9.98 2.99
CA PRO A 45 1.30 -9.46 2.27
C PRO A 45 0.88 -8.80 0.94
N PHE A 46 1.38 -7.59 0.69
CA PHE A 46 1.03 -6.83 -0.50
C PHE A 46 1.22 -7.61 -1.80
N ARG A 47 2.25 -8.47 -1.88
CA ARG A 47 2.51 -9.32 -3.05
C ARG A 47 1.30 -10.20 -3.38
N GLU A 48 0.63 -10.76 -2.38
CA GLU A 48 -0.54 -11.62 -2.55
C GLU A 48 -1.77 -10.81 -3.00
N LEU A 49 -1.93 -9.60 -2.46
CA LEU A 49 -3.02 -8.70 -2.85
C LEU A 49 -2.82 -8.18 -4.27
N ALA A 50 -1.58 -7.84 -4.64
CA ALA A 50 -1.21 -7.34 -5.95
C ALA A 50 -1.39 -8.41 -7.05
N THR A 51 -1.04 -9.68 -6.78
CA THR A 51 -1.24 -10.75 -7.77
C THR A 51 -2.71 -11.07 -8.01
N GLN A 52 -3.56 -11.03 -6.98
CA GLN A 52 -5.01 -11.21 -7.13
C GLN A 52 -5.65 -10.12 -8.00
N GLN A 53 -5.19 -8.87 -7.88
CA GLN A 53 -5.63 -7.81 -8.79
C GLN A 53 -5.05 -7.98 -10.19
N THR A 54 -3.76 -8.32 -10.33
CA THR A 54 -3.09 -8.53 -11.63
C THR A 54 -3.82 -9.59 -12.49
N MET A 55 -4.32 -10.66 -11.88
CA MET A 55 -5.11 -11.70 -12.56
C MET A 55 -6.47 -11.19 -13.10
N LYS A 56 -7.07 -10.16 -12.47
CA LYS A 56 -8.31 -9.55 -12.98
C LYS A 56 -8.07 -8.70 -14.24
N PHE A 57 -6.86 -8.14 -14.40
CA PHE A 57 -6.49 -7.39 -15.60
C PHE A 57 -6.41 -8.25 -16.86
N LEU A 58 -6.04 -9.53 -16.74
CA LEU A 58 -5.91 -10.40 -17.92
C LEU A 58 -7.27 -10.82 -18.51
N ASN A 59 -8.35 -10.68 -17.75
CA ASN A 59 -9.68 -11.20 -18.10
C ASN A 59 -10.70 -10.11 -18.46
N GLN A 60 -10.35 -8.82 -18.35
CA GLN A 60 -11.25 -7.71 -18.67
C GLN A 60 -10.75 -6.92 -19.88
N ASP A 61 -11.19 -7.36 -21.06
CA ASP A 61 -10.91 -6.75 -22.36
C ASP A 61 -11.82 -5.54 -22.67
N THR A 62 -12.37 -4.83 -21.67
CA THR A 62 -13.39 -3.80 -21.89
C THR A 62 -13.12 -2.49 -21.17
N LEU A 63 -12.60 -1.52 -21.94
CA LEU A 63 -13.05 -0.12 -22.06
C LEU A 63 -13.50 0.68 -20.81
N HIS A 64 -12.99 0.41 -19.61
CA HIS A 64 -13.20 1.30 -18.47
C HIS A 64 -11.87 1.80 -17.89
N GLU A 65 -11.70 3.12 -18.01
CA GLU A 65 -10.68 3.98 -17.40
C GLU A 65 -10.86 4.03 -15.86
N GLU A 66 -11.22 2.90 -15.25
CA GLU A 66 -11.41 2.77 -13.81
C GLU A 66 -10.05 2.88 -13.13
N GLN A 67 -9.88 3.98 -12.40
CA GLN A 67 -8.73 4.22 -11.54
C GLN A 67 -8.49 2.98 -10.69
N CYS A 68 -7.38 2.29 -10.96
CA CYS A 68 -7.07 1.03 -10.31
C CYS A 68 -6.76 1.27 -8.84
N THR A 69 -7.79 1.18 -8.00
CA THR A 69 -7.66 1.36 -6.56
C THR A 69 -7.61 -0.03 -5.91
N LEU A 70 -6.59 -0.27 -5.09
CA LEU A 70 -6.53 -1.47 -4.26
C LEU A 70 -7.63 -1.37 -3.21
N ASP A 71 -8.76 -2.06 -3.38
CA ASP A 71 -9.81 -2.05 -2.36
C ASP A 71 -9.48 -3.08 -1.27
N ILE A 72 -8.89 -2.60 -0.17
CA ILE A 72 -8.52 -3.44 0.98
C ILE A 72 -9.77 -3.58 1.84
N SER A 73 -10.39 -4.74 1.78
CA SER A 73 -11.60 -5.05 2.54
C SER A 73 -11.28 -5.76 3.84
N GLN A 74 -12.28 -5.94 4.71
CA GLN A 74 -12.12 -6.71 5.95
C GLN A 74 -11.66 -8.15 5.71
N LYS A 75 -11.92 -8.72 4.53
CA LYS A 75 -11.48 -10.07 4.13
C LYS A 75 -9.95 -10.20 4.00
N ASP A 76 -9.27 -9.08 3.78
CA ASP A 76 -7.82 -9.02 3.58
C ASP A 76 -7.06 -8.82 4.90
N ILE A 77 -7.80 -8.52 5.98
CA ILE A 77 -7.26 -8.42 7.33
C ILE A 77 -7.29 -9.82 7.95
N GLN A 78 -6.12 -10.31 8.31
CA GLN A 78 -5.97 -11.56 9.03
C GLN A 78 -5.76 -11.28 10.52
N THR A 79 -6.37 -12.11 11.36
CA THR A 79 -6.08 -12.11 12.79
C THR A 79 -5.00 -13.14 13.04
N GLU A 80 -3.85 -12.69 13.53
CA GLU A 80 -2.74 -13.59 13.87
C GLU A 80 -3.00 -14.26 15.22
N ASN A 81 -2.41 -15.44 15.41
CA ASN A 81 -2.45 -16.14 16.70
C ASN A 81 -1.40 -15.61 17.69
N ARG A 82 -0.83 -14.44 17.44
CA ARG A 82 0.13 -13.77 18.31
C ARG A 82 -0.59 -12.71 19.14
N GLU A 83 -0.14 -12.55 20.37
CA GLU A 83 -0.55 -11.44 21.21
C GLU A 83 0.06 -10.13 20.72
N ILE A 84 -0.57 -9.02 21.08
CA ILE A 84 -0.11 -7.69 20.70
C ILE A 84 0.96 -7.25 21.70
N GLU A 85 2.16 -7.00 21.20
CA GLU A 85 3.25 -6.38 21.97
C GLU A 85 3.38 -4.91 21.54
N ARG A 86 3.12 -3.97 22.45
CA ARG A 86 3.07 -2.53 22.13
C ARG A 86 4.35 -2.05 21.46
N GLU A 87 5.51 -2.40 22.01
CA GLU A 87 6.82 -1.95 21.54
C GLU A 87 7.10 -2.47 20.13
N MET A 88 6.72 -3.73 19.85
CA MET A 88 6.86 -4.34 18.53
C MET A 88 5.95 -3.67 17.50
N GLU A 89 4.69 -3.39 17.85
CA GLU A 89 3.77 -2.70 16.93
C GLU A 89 4.21 -1.27 16.63
N ILE A 90 4.79 -0.55 17.60
CA ILE A 90 5.37 0.78 17.38
C ILE A 90 6.56 0.69 16.41
N MET A 91 7.42 -0.32 16.57
CA MET A 91 8.55 -0.54 15.67
C MET A 91 8.08 -0.84 14.24
N GLU A 92 7.07 -1.71 14.09
CA GLU A 92 6.45 -2.02 12.80
C GLU A 92 5.78 -0.80 12.17
N MET A 93 5.13 0.04 12.98
CA MET A 93 4.54 1.30 12.52
C MET A 93 5.61 2.25 11.99
N ASN A 94 6.74 2.37 12.68
CA ASN A 94 7.87 3.17 12.22
C ASN A 94 8.43 2.63 10.89
N HIS A 95 8.63 1.31 10.80
CA HIS A 95 9.06 0.67 9.55
C HIS A 95 8.08 0.94 8.40
N ASN A 96 6.77 0.87 8.67
CA ASN A 96 5.73 1.19 7.68
C ASN A 96 5.80 2.65 7.22
N SER A 97 6.01 3.59 8.14
CA SER A 97 6.19 5.02 7.85
C SER A 97 7.42 5.30 6.99
N LEU A 98 8.56 4.64 7.28
CA LEU A 98 9.77 4.75 6.46
C LEU A 98 9.53 4.26 5.03
N ASN A 99 8.86 3.12 4.87
CA ASN A 99 8.50 2.59 3.56
C ASN A 99 7.56 3.53 2.79
N HIS A 100 6.61 4.16 3.48
CA HIS A 100 5.71 5.13 2.88
C HIS A 100 6.46 6.36 2.38
N GLN A 101 7.36 6.91 3.20
CA GLN A 101 8.19 8.06 2.81
C GLN A 101 9.11 7.73 1.65
N ALA A 102 9.81 6.59 1.69
CA ALA A 102 10.69 6.16 0.61
C ALA A 102 9.95 6.04 -0.73
N LEU A 103 8.71 5.54 -0.70
CA LEU A 103 7.89 5.44 -1.91
C LEU A 103 7.48 6.82 -2.47
N LEU A 104 7.13 7.77 -1.60
CA LEU A 104 6.85 9.15 -2.02
C LEU A 104 8.08 9.82 -2.63
N ASP A 105 9.27 9.57 -2.08
CA ASP A 105 10.53 10.12 -2.59
C ASP A 105 10.84 9.57 -3.99
N ILE A 106 10.62 8.27 -4.22
CA ILE A 106 10.75 7.64 -5.54
C ILE A 106 9.80 8.31 -6.56
N VAL A 107 8.54 8.52 -6.18
CA VAL A 107 7.53 9.16 -7.04
C VAL A 107 7.94 10.60 -7.37
N SER A 108 8.38 11.36 -6.37
CA SER A 108 8.86 12.73 -6.53
C SER A 108 10.06 12.80 -7.48
N ASN A 109 11.03 11.89 -7.31
CA ASN A 109 12.20 11.82 -8.17
C ASN A 109 11.85 11.43 -9.61
N PHE A 110 10.93 10.48 -9.80
CA PHE A 110 10.43 10.11 -11.12
C PHE A 110 9.76 11.30 -11.83
N TYR A 111 8.93 12.06 -11.11
CA TYR A 111 8.30 13.27 -11.64
C TYR A 111 9.33 14.36 -12.01
N LYS A 112 10.36 14.56 -11.19
CA LYS A 112 11.46 15.50 -11.51
C LYS A 112 12.22 15.10 -12.77
N LEU A 113 12.55 13.82 -12.92
CA LEU A 113 13.21 13.29 -14.12
C LEU A 113 12.34 13.50 -15.36
N TYR A 114 11.04 13.24 -15.25
CA TYR A 114 10.10 13.46 -16.34
C TYR A 114 10.01 14.94 -16.75
N LYS A 115 9.87 15.84 -15.76
CA LYS A 115 9.87 17.30 -16.01
C LYS A 115 11.15 17.74 -16.71
N TYR A 116 12.30 17.23 -16.27
CA TYR A 116 13.59 17.55 -16.87
C TYR A 116 13.68 17.09 -18.33
N ALA A 117 13.26 15.85 -18.61
CA ALA A 117 13.28 15.27 -19.95
C ALA A 117 12.44 16.08 -20.96
N ILE A 118 11.26 16.56 -20.54
CA ILE A 118 10.43 17.43 -21.40
C ILE A 118 11.05 18.82 -21.53
N SER A 119 11.54 19.41 -20.44
CA SER A 119 12.04 20.79 -20.45
C SER A 119 13.31 20.99 -21.30
N ARG A 120 14.04 19.92 -21.63
CA ARG A 120 15.22 19.96 -22.50
C ARG A 120 14.94 19.67 -23.97
N SER A 121 13.73 19.22 -24.32
CA SER A 121 13.38 18.88 -25.71
C SER A 121 12.60 19.99 -26.44
N GLY A 122 12.51 21.19 -25.85
CA GLY A 122 12.00 22.41 -26.47
C GLY A 122 12.99 23.53 -26.27
#